data_AF-A0A813IQ99-F1
#
_entry.id   AF-A0A813IQ99-F1
#
_cell.length_a   1.000
_cell.length_b   1.000
_cell.length_c   1.000
_cell.angle_alpha   90.00
_cell.angle_beta   90.00
_cell.angle_gamma   90.00
#
_symmetry.space_group_name_H-M   'P 1'
#
loop_
_entity.id
_entity.type
_entity.pdbx_description
1 polymer ?
#
loop_
_entity_poly.entity_id
_entity_poly.type
_entity_poly.pdbx_seq_one_letter_code
_entity_poly.pdbx_strand_id
1 'polypeptide(L)'
;MVLKTKLTEALGIKHPIIQGGMHYVGYAEMAAAVSNAGGLGIITALTVAMPPYGNEGLRKEIRKCRTLTDKPFGVNITLLPVGALKPDFDGIIQVMVDEKVMIVETAGRNPDAVIKKCKEAGMFVIHK
;
A
#
# COMPACT_ATOMS: atom_id res chain seq x y z
N MET A 1 -25.22 7.26 -9.20
CA MET A 1 -25.35 5.79 -9.21
C MET A 1 -24.00 5.20 -8.79
N VAL A 2 -23.94 4.22 -7.89
CA VAL A 2 -22.67 3.57 -7.48
C VAL A 2 -22.38 2.43 -8.46
N LEU A 3 -21.19 2.42 -9.08
CA LEU A 3 -20.80 1.40 -10.06
C LEU A 3 -20.29 0.14 -9.33
N LYS A 4 -21.05 -0.95 -9.40
CA LYS A 4 -20.62 -2.26 -8.88
C LYS A 4 -19.79 -3.00 -9.93
N THR A 5 -18.56 -3.35 -9.56
CA THR A 5 -17.58 -4.02 -10.42
C THR A 5 -16.84 -5.11 -9.63
N LYS A 6 -16.12 -5.99 -10.33
CA LYS A 6 -15.23 -6.98 -9.68
C LYS A 6 -14.24 -6.32 -8.71
N LEU A 7 -13.78 -5.11 -9.04
CA LEU A 7 -12.83 -4.37 -8.21
C LEU A 7 -13.45 -3.89 -6.90
N THR A 8 -14.63 -3.27 -6.98
CA THR A 8 -15.34 -2.79 -5.78
C THR A 8 -15.72 -3.94 -4.86
N GLU A 9 -16.10 -5.10 -5.41
CA GLU A 9 -16.42 -6.31 -4.64
C GLU A 9 -15.18 -6.93 -3.98
N ALA A 10 -14.06 -7.04 -4.72
CA ALA A 10 -12.84 -7.65 -4.21
C ALA A 10 -12.17 -6.83 -3.08
N LEU A 11 -12.26 -5.49 -3.16
CA LEU A 11 -11.57 -4.58 -2.23
C LEU A 11 -12.49 -3.98 -1.16
N GLY A 12 -13.80 -4.17 -1.27
CA GLY A 12 -14.77 -3.57 -0.34
C GLY A 12 -14.83 -2.04 -0.44
N ILE A 13 -14.63 -1.48 -1.64
CA ILE A 13 -14.65 -0.02 -1.90
C ILE A 13 -15.92 0.39 -2.67
N LYS A 14 -16.33 1.66 -2.53
CA LYS A 14 -17.58 2.18 -3.13
C LYS A 14 -17.40 2.53 -4.60
N HIS A 15 -16.28 3.15 -4.95
CA HIS A 15 -15.98 3.60 -6.30
C HIS A 15 -14.85 2.75 -6.89
N PRO A 16 -14.92 2.33 -8.17
CA PRO A 16 -13.86 1.55 -8.83
C PRO A 16 -12.66 2.45 -9.17
N ILE A 17 -12.14 3.17 -8.17
CA ILE A 17 -11.10 4.19 -8.29
C ILE A 17 -10.03 3.85 -7.26
N ILE A 18 -8.79 3.77 -7.72
CA ILE A 18 -7.62 3.56 -6.89
C ILE A 18 -6.68 4.73 -7.07
N GLN A 19 -6.23 5.30 -5.96
CA GLN A 19 -5.08 6.17 -5.97
C GLN A 19 -3.82 5.29 -5.91
N GLY A 20 -3.08 5.21 -7.02
CA GLY A 20 -1.82 4.43 -7.08
C GLY A 20 -0.69 5.08 -6.29
N GLY A 21 0.42 4.36 -6.07
CA GLY A 21 1.58 4.86 -5.35
C GLY A 21 2.13 6.18 -5.92
N MET A 22 2.38 7.15 -5.04
CA MET A 22 2.90 8.48 -5.35
C MET A 22 4.03 8.81 -4.39
N HIS A 23 5.26 8.67 -4.88
CA HIS A 23 6.45 8.99 -4.10
C HIS A 23 6.41 10.45 -3.63
N TYR A 24 6.76 10.69 -2.36
CA TYR A 24 6.69 11.98 -1.68
C TYR A 24 5.30 12.61 -1.49
N VAL A 25 4.20 11.94 -1.86
CA VAL A 25 2.83 12.49 -1.68
C VAL A 25 1.88 11.49 -1.03
N GLY A 26 2.06 10.19 -1.29
CA GLY A 26 1.22 9.11 -0.76
C GLY A 26 1.47 8.82 0.73
N TYR A 27 1.20 9.81 1.58
CA TYR A 27 1.17 9.72 3.04
C TYR A 27 -0.22 9.32 3.56
N ALA A 28 -0.34 9.15 4.88
CA ALA A 28 -1.57 8.80 5.57
C ALA A 28 -2.74 9.74 5.22
N GLU A 29 -2.52 11.04 5.17
CA GLU A 29 -3.56 12.03 4.87
C GLU A 29 -4.15 11.83 3.48
N MET A 30 -3.32 11.56 2.48
CA MET A 30 -3.77 11.34 1.11
C MET A 30 -4.52 10.02 0.99
N ALA A 31 -3.95 8.94 1.54
CA ALA A 31 -4.58 7.63 1.52
C ALA A 31 -5.94 7.66 2.23
N ALA A 32 -6.00 8.23 3.43
CA ALA A 32 -7.23 8.34 4.20
C ALA A 32 -8.29 9.21 3.49
N ALA A 33 -7.89 10.33 2.88
CA ALA A 33 -8.82 11.17 2.12
C ALA A 33 -9.48 10.42 0.95
N VAL A 34 -8.70 9.66 0.18
CA VAL A 34 -9.21 8.83 -0.93
C VAL A 34 -10.11 7.71 -0.42
N SER A 35 -9.70 7.01 0.64
CA SER A 35 -10.50 5.94 1.24
C SER A 35 -11.83 6.45 1.82
N ASN A 36 -11.82 7.61 2.47
CA ASN A 36 -13.03 8.28 2.96
C ASN A 36 -13.96 8.74 1.83
N ALA A 37 -13.39 9.15 0.69
CA ALA A 37 -14.17 9.46 -0.52
C ALA A 37 -14.76 8.20 -1.19
N GLY A 38 -14.38 7.00 -0.75
CA GLY A 38 -14.93 5.73 -1.20
C GLY A 38 -14.12 5.00 -2.27
N GLY A 39 -12.93 5.49 -2.61
CA GLY A 39 -11.95 4.75 -3.41
C GLY A 39 -11.02 3.88 -2.55
N LEU A 40 -9.95 3.36 -3.14
CA LEU A 40 -8.83 2.78 -2.40
C LEU A 40 -7.68 3.80 -2.32
N GLY A 41 -7.41 4.32 -1.12
CA GLY A 41 -6.20 5.07 -0.84
C GLY A 41 -4.98 4.16 -0.62
N ILE A 42 -3.79 4.64 -0.97
CA ILE A 42 -2.55 3.87 -0.90
C ILE A 42 -1.42 4.70 -0.28
N ILE A 43 -0.85 4.20 0.82
CA ILE A 43 0.40 4.73 1.39
C ILE A 43 1.58 4.23 0.55
N THR A 44 2.53 5.10 0.21
CA THR A 44 3.71 4.71 -0.57
C THR A 44 4.85 4.31 0.36
N ALA A 45 5.17 3.01 0.43
CA ALA A 45 6.15 2.50 1.40
C ALA A 45 7.51 3.18 1.23
N LEU A 46 7.99 3.37 0.00
CA LEU A 46 9.30 3.99 -0.23
C LEU A 46 9.39 5.47 0.17
N THR A 47 8.26 6.14 0.40
CA THR A 47 8.25 7.50 0.96
C THR A 47 8.61 7.49 2.45
N VAL A 48 8.17 6.46 3.20
CA VAL A 48 8.20 6.44 4.67
C VAL A 48 9.06 5.33 5.28
N ALA A 49 9.43 4.31 4.50
CA ALA A 49 10.19 3.14 4.93
C ALA A 49 11.70 3.22 4.59
N MET A 50 12.13 4.31 3.96
CA MET A 50 13.54 4.54 3.63
C MET A 50 14.29 5.17 4.82
N PRO A 51 15.63 5.10 4.83
CA PRO A 51 16.42 5.83 5.82
C PRO A 51 16.07 7.33 5.86
N PRO A 52 16.10 7.96 7.05
CA PRO A 52 16.53 7.39 8.33
C PRO A 52 15.44 6.60 9.09
N TYR A 53 14.22 6.51 8.57
CA TYR A 53 13.08 5.99 9.32
C TYR A 53 12.98 4.46 9.32
N GLY A 54 13.30 3.83 8.19
CA GLY A 54 13.17 2.38 8.03
C GLY A 54 11.72 1.89 8.20
N ASN A 55 11.55 0.59 8.44
CA ASN A 55 10.23 -0.05 8.57
C ASN A 55 9.33 0.56 9.67
N GLU A 56 9.92 1.16 10.70
CA GLU A 56 9.15 1.85 11.75
C GLU A 56 8.46 3.11 11.24
N GLY A 57 9.02 3.78 10.23
CA GLY A 57 8.35 4.89 9.56
C GLY A 57 7.06 4.45 8.87
N LEU A 58 7.07 3.31 8.17
CA LEU A 58 5.86 2.72 7.59
C LEU A 58 4.83 2.34 8.66
N ARG A 59 5.26 1.71 9.75
CA ARG A 59 4.38 1.33 10.86
C ARG A 59 3.66 2.55 11.45
N LYS A 60 4.39 3.63 11.71
CA LYS A 60 3.83 4.90 12.19
C LYS A 60 2.84 5.48 11.19
N GLU A 61 3.16 5.45 9.91
CA GLU A 61 2.29 5.98 8.86
C GLU A 61 0.98 5.19 8.71
N ILE A 62 1.05 3.85 8.79
CA ILE A 62 -0.14 2.98 8.78
C ILE A 62 -1.03 3.29 9.99
N ARG A 63 -0.44 3.40 11.19
CA ARG A 63 -1.19 3.72 12.41
C ARG A 63 -1.83 5.10 12.35
N LYS A 64 -1.12 6.10 11.81
CA LYS A 64 -1.67 7.44 11.54
C LYS A 64 -2.82 7.38 10.55
N CYS A 65 -2.71 6.62 9.46
CA CYS A 65 -3.82 6.47 8.50
C CYS A 65 -5.07 5.89 9.19
N ARG A 66 -4.90 4.89 10.07
CA ARG A 66 -5.99 4.31 10.87
C ARG A 66 -6.65 5.30 11.85
N THR A 67 -5.99 6.39 12.23
CA THR A 67 -6.65 7.45 13.03
C THR A 67 -7.48 8.39 12.17
N LEU A 68 -7.30 8.38 10.84
CA LEU A 68 -7.95 9.28 9.88
C LEU A 68 -9.06 8.61 9.06
N THR A 69 -9.08 7.27 9.00
CA THR A 69 -10.11 6.51 8.29
C THR A 69 -10.37 5.15 8.94
N ASP A 70 -11.63 4.72 8.91
CA ASP A 70 -12.08 3.36 9.22
C ASP A 70 -12.23 2.50 7.95
N LYS A 71 -11.96 3.07 6.76
CA LYS A 71 -12.15 2.42 5.46
C LYS A 71 -10.87 1.67 5.03
N PRO A 72 -11.00 0.66 4.14
CA PRO A 72 -9.85 -0.04 3.59
C PRO A 72 -8.86 0.92 2.89
N PHE A 73 -7.57 0.67 3.08
CA PHE A 73 -6.48 1.29 2.34
C PHE A 73 -5.38 0.26 2.08
N GLY A 74 -4.51 0.55 1.12
CA GLY A 74 -3.38 -0.32 0.76
C GLY A 74 -2.02 0.33 0.98
N VAL A 75 -0.98 -0.42 0.64
CA VAL A 75 0.41 0.07 0.61
C VAL A 75 1.03 -0.24 -0.75
N ASN A 76 1.78 0.71 -1.31
CA ASN A 76 2.56 0.52 -2.52
C ASN A 76 3.99 0.07 -2.20
N ILE A 77 4.47 -0.93 -2.95
CA ILE A 77 5.87 -1.35 -3.01
C ILE A 77 6.37 -1.15 -4.45
N THR A 78 7.12 -0.08 -4.68
CA THR A 78 7.73 0.18 -6.00
C THR A 78 9.13 -0.45 -6.07
N LEU A 79 9.34 -1.31 -7.05
CA LEU A 79 10.57 -2.03 -7.34
C LEU A 79 11.41 -1.24 -8.34
N LEU A 80 11.95 -0.13 -7.86
CA LEU A 80 12.86 0.70 -8.65
C LEU A 80 14.22 -0.01 -8.82
N PRO A 81 14.95 0.24 -9.92
CA PRO A 81 16.36 -0.11 -10.04
C PRO A 81 17.17 0.81 -9.12
N VAL A 82 17.03 0.58 -7.83
CA VAL A 82 17.78 1.28 -6.78
C VAL A 82 19.19 0.73 -6.76
N GLY A 83 20.18 1.61 -6.94
CA GLY A 83 21.59 1.28 -6.85
C GLY A 83 21.99 0.84 -5.43
N ALA A 84 22.68 1.71 -4.68
CA ALA A 84 23.25 1.35 -3.37
C ALA A 84 22.22 1.21 -2.23
N LEU A 85 21.01 1.76 -2.37
CA LEU A 85 19.98 1.76 -1.33
C LEU A 85 18.86 0.80 -1.68
N LYS A 86 19.03 -0.47 -1.35
CA LYS A 86 18.01 -1.50 -1.54
C LYS A 86 17.00 -1.44 -0.38
N PRO A 87 15.71 -1.17 -0.64
CA PRO A 87 14.67 -1.24 0.37
C PRO A 87 14.57 -2.64 0.96
N ASP A 88 14.28 -2.71 2.26
CA ASP A 88 13.95 -3.95 2.95
C ASP A 88 12.49 -4.35 2.65
N PHE A 89 12.27 -4.95 1.48
CA PHE A 89 10.93 -5.38 1.06
C PHE A 89 10.33 -6.42 2.01
N ASP A 90 11.14 -7.28 2.60
CA ASP A 90 10.67 -8.32 3.52
C ASP A 90 10.16 -7.70 4.82
N GLY A 91 10.91 -6.76 5.36
CA GLY A 91 10.47 -5.99 6.53
C GLY A 91 9.24 -5.13 6.25
N ILE A 92 9.12 -4.53 5.06
CA ILE A 92 7.90 -3.81 4.64
C ILE A 92 6.69 -4.76 4.62
N ILE A 93 6.82 -5.93 4.01
CA ILE A 93 5.74 -6.93 3.96
C ILE A 93 5.39 -7.39 5.38
N GLN A 94 6.39 -7.64 6.24
CA GLN A 94 6.15 -8.04 7.62
C GLN A 94 5.38 -6.96 8.41
N VAL A 95 5.73 -5.67 8.25
CA VAL A 95 4.97 -4.57 8.86
C VAL A 95 3.52 -4.57 8.38
N MET A 96 3.27 -4.79 7.08
CA MET A 96 1.92 -4.86 6.55
C MET A 96 1.13 -6.04 7.15
N VAL A 97 1.75 -7.20 7.34
CA VAL A 97 1.15 -8.36 8.00
C VAL A 97 0.81 -8.04 9.46
N ASP A 98 1.77 -7.52 10.22
CA ASP A 98 1.61 -7.20 11.63
C ASP A 98 0.49 -6.17 11.85
N GLU A 99 0.46 -5.13 11.00
CA GLU A 99 -0.54 -4.06 11.04
C GLU A 99 -1.80 -4.37 10.22
N LYS A 100 -1.95 -5.62 9.72
CA LYS A 100 -3.12 -6.14 9.00
C LYS A 100 -3.59 -5.26 7.82
N VAL A 101 -2.65 -4.73 7.04
CA VAL A 101 -2.92 -4.05 5.77
C VAL A 101 -2.79 -5.07 4.63
N MET A 102 -3.93 -5.58 4.17
CA MET A 102 -3.99 -6.76 3.30
C MET A 102 -4.13 -6.44 1.81
N ILE A 103 -3.96 -5.18 1.41
CA ILE A 103 -4.01 -4.76 0.01
C ILE A 103 -2.66 -4.14 -0.35
N VAL A 104 -2.00 -4.68 -1.37
CA VAL A 104 -0.69 -4.21 -1.84
C VAL A 104 -0.76 -3.86 -3.32
N GLU A 105 -0.25 -2.68 -3.68
CA GLU A 105 0.09 -2.35 -5.06
C GLU A 105 1.60 -2.56 -5.23
N THR A 106 2.00 -3.38 -6.20
CA THR A 106 3.40 -3.52 -6.60
C THR A 106 3.60 -2.83 -7.94
N ALA A 107 4.77 -2.23 -8.16
CA ALA A 107 5.09 -1.60 -9.43
C ALA A 107 6.56 -1.80 -9.79
N GLY A 108 6.91 -1.82 -11.08
CA GLY A 108 8.30 -1.92 -11.54
C GLY A 108 8.72 -3.34 -11.95
N ARG A 109 10.03 -3.56 -12.11
CA ARG A 109 10.57 -4.77 -12.76
C ARG A 109 10.80 -5.91 -11.76
N ASN A 110 10.67 -7.15 -12.25
CA ASN A 110 10.93 -8.40 -11.51
C ASN A 110 10.15 -8.53 -10.17
N PRO A 111 8.81 -8.41 -10.19
CA PRO A 111 8.00 -8.41 -8.98
C PRO A 111 7.77 -9.79 -8.36
N ASP A 112 8.12 -10.86 -9.05
CA ASP A 112 7.69 -12.23 -8.73
C ASP A 112 7.96 -12.64 -7.29
N ALA A 113 9.17 -12.34 -6.78
CA ALA A 113 9.53 -12.68 -5.40
C ALA A 113 8.70 -11.92 -4.35
N VAL A 114 8.43 -10.63 -4.60
CA VAL A 114 7.62 -9.78 -3.71
C VAL A 114 6.15 -10.19 -3.78
N ILE A 115 5.61 -10.38 -4.99
CA ILE A 115 4.24 -10.84 -5.20
C ILE A 115 4.01 -12.21 -4.55
N LYS A 116 4.96 -13.14 -4.69
CA LYS A 116 4.87 -14.47 -4.05
C LYS A 116 4.72 -14.33 -2.54
N LYS A 117 5.60 -13.56 -1.88
CA LYS A 117 5.54 -13.32 -0.43
C LYS A 117 4.23 -12.66 0.00
N CYS A 118 3.78 -11.63 -0.71
CA CYS A 118 2.48 -10.99 -0.43
C CYS A 118 1.31 -11.98 -0.54
N LYS A 119 1.31 -12.85 -1.56
CA LYS A 119 0.28 -13.88 -1.73
C LYS A 119 0.33 -14.96 -0.65
N GLU A 120 1.52 -15.41 -0.26
CA GLU A 120 1.71 -16.36 0.85
C GLU A 120 1.21 -15.79 2.18
N ALA A 121 1.32 -14.46 2.37
CA ALA A 121 0.75 -13.74 3.50
C ALA A 121 -0.78 -13.50 3.39
N GLY A 122 -1.42 -13.89 2.29
CA GLY A 122 -2.86 -13.71 2.08
C GLY A 122 -3.28 -12.30 1.63
N MET A 123 -2.34 -11.49 1.13
CA MET A 123 -2.65 -10.13 0.64
C MET A 123 -3.28 -10.17 -0.76
N PHE A 124 -4.19 -9.23 -1.01
CA PHE A 124 -4.68 -8.91 -2.35
C PHE A 124 -3.63 -8.07 -3.08
N VAL A 125 -3.10 -8.60 -4.18
CA VAL A 125 -2.03 -7.97 -4.96
C VAL A 125 -2.60 -7.33 -6.23
N ILE A 126 -2.31 -6.04 -6.39
CA ILE A 126 -2.46 -5.31 -7.65
C ILE A 126 -1.06 -5.06 -8.19
N HIS A 127 -0.79 -5.43 -9.44
CA HIS A 127 0.51 -5.19 -10.07
C HIS A 127 0.38 -4.20 -11.23
N LYS A 128 1.32 -3.25 -11.30
CA LYS A 128 1.39 -2.17 -12.30
C LYS A 128 2.70 -2.23 -13.09
#